data_AF-A0A7C6EZM8-F1
#
_entry.id   AF-A0A7C6EZM8-F1
#
_cell.length_a   1.000
_cell.length_b   1.000
_cell.length_c   1.000
_cell.angle_alpha   90.00
_cell.angle_beta   90.00
_cell.angle_gamma   90.00
#
_symmetry.space_group_name_H-M   'P 1'
#
loop_
_entity.id
_entity.type
_entity.pdbx_description
1 polymer ?
#
loop_
_entity_poly.entity_id
_entity_poly.type
_entity_poly.pdbx_seq_one_letter_code
_entity_poly.pdbx_strand_id
1 'polypeptide(L)' 'MARLDLSREEWQLILELLEQERAELHCEVRHARFYDVRELLRRKREMVQGLIERIESGLTESADAMAQ' A
#
# COMPACT_ATOMS: atom_id res chain seq x y z
N MET A 1 -7.69 -15.99 -9.96
CA MET A 1 -6.99 -14.75 -9.55
C MET A 1 -5.90 -14.50 -10.58
N ALA A 2 -5.83 -13.32 -11.19
CA ALA A 2 -4.75 -13.00 -12.13
C ALA A 2 -3.44 -12.87 -11.33
N ARG A 3 -2.43 -13.67 -11.67
CA ARG A 3 -1.07 -13.49 -11.14
C ARG A 3 -0.48 -12.32 -11.91
N LEU A 4 -0.24 -11.21 -11.22
CA LEU A 4 0.44 -10.06 -11.80
C LEU A 4 1.93 -10.41 -11.84
N ASP A 5 2.48 -10.50 -13.04
CA ASP A 5 3.89 -10.75 -13.28
C ASP A 5 4.54 -9.38 -13.54
N LEU A 6 4.90 -8.71 -12.45
CA LEU A 6 5.53 -7.40 -12.47
C LEU A 6 7.02 -7.55 -12.15
N SER A 7 7.84 -6.72 -12.79
CA SER A 7 9.26 -6.60 -12.49
C SER A 7 9.48 -6.06 -11.07
N ARG A 8 10.71 -6.20 -10.57
CA ARG A 8 11.07 -5.65 -9.26
C ARG A 8 10.90 -4.13 -9.23
N GLU A 9 11.27 -3.44 -10.31
CA GLU A 9 11.13 -2.00 -10.47
C GLU A 9 9.66 -1.57 -10.47
N GLU A 10 8.80 -2.35 -11.12
CA GLU A 10 7.34 -2.10 -11.12
C GLU A 10 6.75 -2.28 -9.71
N TRP A 11 7.18 -3.31 -8.98
CA TRP A 11 6.79 -3.48 -7.58
C TRP A 11 7.30 -2.36 -6.67
N GLN A 12 8.54 -1.91 -6.88
CA GLN A 12 9.13 -0.79 -6.15
C GLN A 12 8.33 0.50 -6.39
N LEU A 13 7.98 0.79 -7.65
CA LEU A 13 7.15 1.94 -8.00
C LEU A 13 5.77 1.87 -7.34
N ILE A 14 5.14 0.71 -7.34
CA ILE A 14 3.84 0.52 -6.67
C ILE A 14 3.96 0.79 -5.18
N LEU A 15 5.02 0.31 -4.52
CA LEU A 15 5.28 0.60 -3.12
C LEU A 15 5.43 2.10 -2.87
N GLU A 16 6.25 2.80 -3.67
CA GLU A 16 6.46 4.24 -3.55
C GLU A 16 5.12 5.02 -3.69
N LEU A 17 4.28 4.65 -4.67
CA LEU A 17 2.97 5.26 -4.85
C LEU A 17 2.03 4.99 -3.67
N LEU A 18 2.03 3.77 -3.12
CA LEU A 18 1.23 3.42 -1.95
C LEU A 18 1.69 4.16 -0.69
N GLU A 19 3.00 4.33 -0.51
CA GLU A 19 3.55 5.10 0.60
C GLU A 19 3.18 6.58 0.52
N GLN A 20 3.25 7.16 -0.67
CA GLN A 20 2.81 8.53 -0.90
C GLN A 20 1.31 8.69 -0.59
N GLU A 21 0.47 7.82 -1.14
CA GLU A 21 -0.98 7.83 -0.87
C GLU A 21 -1.26 7.69 0.63
N ARG A 22 -0.54 6.81 1.34
CA ARG A 22 -0.67 6.66 2.80
C ARG A 22 -0.36 7.96 3.55
N ALA A 23 0.67 8.68 3.14
CA ALA A 23 1.06 9.95 3.75
C ALA A 23 0.03 11.05 3.48
N GLU A 24 -0.49 11.14 2.25
CA GLU A 24 -1.54 12.09 1.86
C GLU A 24 -2.83 11.83 2.66
N LEU A 25 -3.27 10.57 2.74
CA LEU A 25 -4.47 10.20 3.50
C LEU A 25 -4.36 10.53 4.98
N HIS A 26 -3.18 10.38 5.59
CA HIS A 26 -2.96 10.78 6.97
C HIS A 26 -3.18 12.31 7.17
N CYS A 27 -2.71 13.12 6.23
CA CYS A 27 -2.96 14.56 6.22
C CYS A 27 -4.45 14.87 6.02
N GLU A 28 -5.13 14.20 5.11
CA GLU A 28 -6.56 14.43 4.84
C GLU A 28 -7.45 14.05 6.02
N VAL A 29 -7.18 12.92 6.70
CA VAL A 29 -7.89 12.50 7.92
C VAL A 29 -7.84 13.59 8.99
N ARG A 30 -6.69 14.26 9.13
CA ARG A 30 -6.49 15.35 10.10
C ARG A 30 -7.32 16.59 9.77
N HIS A 31 -7.50 16.89 8.49
CA HIS A 31 -8.22 18.07 8.01
C HIS A 31 -9.73 17.82 7.78
N ALA A 32 -10.17 16.58 7.78
CA ALA A 32 -11.57 16.21 7.58
C ALA A 32 -12.46 16.74 8.72
N ARG A 33 -13.37 17.65 8.36
CA ARG A 33 -14.33 18.28 9.29
C ARG A 33 -15.55 17.42 9.60
N PHE A 34 -15.90 16.50 8.71
CA PHE A 34 -17.06 15.61 8.86
C PHE A 34 -16.62 14.21 9.28
N TYR A 35 -17.40 13.59 10.17
CA TYR A 35 -17.14 12.24 10.67
C TYR A 35 -17.11 11.20 9.56
N ASP A 36 -18.11 11.21 8.66
CA ASP A 36 -18.23 10.22 7.59
C ASP A 36 -17.04 10.27 6.61
N VAL A 37 -16.58 11.49 6.30
CA VAL A 37 -15.39 11.70 5.45
C VAL A 37 -14.14 11.18 6.16
N ARG A 38 -14.02 11.42 7.47
CA ARG A 38 -12.89 10.93 8.26
C ARG A 38 -12.85 9.40 8.30
N GLU A 39 -13.99 8.74 8.48
CA GLU A 39 -14.08 7.28 8.46
C GLU A 39 -13.78 6.69 7.08
N LEU A 40 -14.25 7.32 6.00
CA LEU A 40 -13.89 6.92 4.64
C LEU A 40 -12.37 6.97 4.42
N LEU A 41 -11.73 8.07 4.82
CA LEU A 41 -10.29 8.27 4.68
C LEU A 41 -9.49 7.29 5.56
N ARG A 42 -9.97 6.98 6.77
CA ARG A 42 -9.37 5.95 7.64
C ARG A 42 -9.42 4.57 6.99
N ARG A 43 -10.58 4.14 6.49
CA ARG A 43 -10.74 2.86 5.80
C ARG A 43 -9.83 2.77 4.57
N LYS A 44 -9.73 3.86 3.80
CA LYS A 44 -8.82 3.92 2.64
C LYS A 44 -7.37 3.78 3.09
N ARG A 45 -6.97 4.45 4.17
CA ARG A 45 -5.61 4.33 4.74
C ARG A 45 -5.30 2.92 5.22
N GLU A 46 -6.24 2.27 5.90
CA GLU A 46 -6.09 0.88 6.35
C GLU A 46 -5.95 -0.10 5.17
N MET A 47 -6.73 0.10 4.12
CA MET A 47 -6.61 -0.68 2.89
C MET A 47 -5.24 -0.50 2.23
N VAL A 48 -4.73 0.73 2.13
CA VAL A 48 -3.40 1.02 1.57
C VAL A 48 -2.31 0.39 2.44
N GLN A 49 -2.40 0.52 3.77
CA GLN A 49 -1.46 -0.10 4.70
C GLN A 49 -1.42 -1.63 4.53
N GLY A 50 -2.57 -2.28 4.44
CA GLY A 50 -2.64 -3.73 4.22
C GLY A 50 -2.12 -4.16 2.84
N LEU A 51 -2.19 -3.30 1.81
CA LEU A 51 -1.58 -3.58 0.52
C LEU A 51 -0.05 -3.52 0.60
N ILE A 52 0.51 -2.52 1.28
CA ILE A 52 1.96 -2.40 1.50
C ILE A 52 2.48 -3.65 2.21
N GLU A 53 1.87 -4.02 3.34
CA GLU A 53 2.30 -5.19 4.13
C GLU A 53 2.28 -6.49 3.31
N ARG A 54 1.27 -6.67 2.45
CA ARG A 54 1.17 -7.84 1.57
C ARG A 54 2.22 -7.86 0.48
N ILE A 55 2.53 -6.70 -0.10
CA ILE A 55 3.55 -6.57 -1.14
C ILE A 55 4.94 -6.79 -0.55
N GLU A 56 5.24 -6.18 0.60
CA GLU A 56 6.50 -6.39 1.31
C GLU A 56 6.69 -7.86 1.72
N SER A 57 5.64 -8.50 2.22
CA SER A 57 5.69 -9.92 2.59
C SER A 57 5.90 -10.82 1.36
N GLY A 58 5.19 -10.55 0.25
CA GLY A 58 5.33 -11.31 -0.99
C GLY A 58 6.66 -11.08 -1.73
N LEU A 59 7.24 -9.88 -1.62
CA LEU A 59 8.59 -9.57 -2.09
C LEU A 59 9.65 -10.29 -1.26
N THR A 60 9.46 -10.37 0.05
CA THR A 60 10.36 -11.11 0.95
C THR A 60 10.36 -12.60 0.60
N GLU A 61 9.19 -13.20 0.39
CA GLU A 61 9.07 -14.60 -0.03
C GLU A 61 9.63 -14.88 -1.44
N SER A 62 9.49 -13.94 -2.38
CA SER A 62 10.07 -14.07 -3.73
C SER A 62 11.59 -13.87 -3.75
N ALA A 63 12.13 -13.01 -2.88
CA ALA A 63 13.57 -12.80 -2.75
C ALA A 63 14.29 -14.03 -2.17
N ASP A 64 13.67 -14.69 -1.18
CA ASP A 64 14.20 -15.95 -0.61
C ASP A 64 14.13 -17.12 -1.61
N ALA A 65 13.13 -17.15 -2.48
CA ALA A 65 12.99 -18.18 -3.53
C ALA A 65 14.00 -18.05 -4.68
N MET A 66 14.56 -16.86 -4.92
CA MET A 66 15.58 -16.62 -5.95
C MET A 66 17.03 -16.76 -5.44
N ALA A 67 17.23 -16.90 -4.13
CA ALA A 67 18.53 -17.05 -3.49
C ALA A 67 18.94 -18.53 -3.24
N GLN A 68 18.10 -19.50 -3.64
CA GLN A 68 18.35 -20.94 -3.54
C GLN A 68 18.71 -21.58 -4.89
#